data_AF-A0A813ELK5-F1
#
_entry.id   AF-A0A813ELK5-F1
#
_cell.length_a   1.000
_cell.length_b   1.000
_cell.length_c   1.000
_cell.angle_alpha   90.00
_cell.angle_beta   90.00
_cell.angle_gamma   90.00
#
_symmetry.space_group_name_H-M   'P 1'
#
loop_
_entity.id
_entity.type
_entity.pdbx_description
1 polymer ?
#
loop_
_entity_poly.entity_id
_entity_poly.type
_entity_poly.pdbx_seq_one_letter_code
_entity_poly.pdbx_strand_id
1 'polypeptide(L)'
;MAPETGSGGYDERCDVWGAGAVAYTLALDKHVFSNPRGLHMLADQEEVAKWEDELFTIMLQEEVDFKDGTWSMHDRELKQLVQLMLVKDWDQRMRARDILSQNSWLKQFDDSNAACCCSIS
;
A
#
# COMPACT_ATOMS: atom_id res chain seq x y z
N MET A 1 -10.21 1.01 6.86
CA MET A 1 -10.74 -0.05 7.75
C MET A 1 -10.99 -1.29 6.88
N ALA A 2 -10.46 -2.46 7.23
CA ALA A 2 -10.59 -3.66 6.38
C ALA A 2 -12.06 -4.13 6.30
N PRO A 3 -12.55 -4.64 5.16
CA PRO A 3 -13.98 -4.92 4.94
C PRO A 3 -14.62 -5.86 5.98
N GLU A 4 -13.83 -6.72 6.62
CA GLU A 4 -14.27 -7.70 7.63
C GLU A 4 -14.43 -7.15 9.06
N THR A 5 -13.92 -5.94 9.35
CA THR A 5 -13.91 -5.40 10.74
C THR A 5 -15.29 -5.03 11.28
N GLY A 6 -16.34 -5.02 10.45
CA GLY A 6 -17.73 -4.91 10.89
C GLY A 6 -18.35 -6.23 11.38
N SER A 7 -17.68 -7.37 11.21
CA SER A 7 -18.27 -8.70 11.36
C SER A 7 -17.74 -9.52 12.55
N GLY A 8 -16.89 -8.95 13.40
CA GLY A 8 -16.39 -9.62 14.62
C GLY A 8 -15.30 -10.68 14.40
N GLY A 9 -14.78 -10.82 13.19
CA GLY A 9 -13.66 -11.71 12.85
C GLY A 9 -12.36 -10.92 12.65
N TYR A 10 -11.76 -10.43 13.74
CA TYR A 10 -10.41 -9.86 13.66
C TYR A 10 -9.41 -11.02 13.54
N ASP A 11 -8.80 -11.16 12.36
CA ASP A 11 -7.66 -12.05 12.09
C ASP A 11 -6.43 -11.17 11.77
N GLU A 12 -5.21 -11.69 11.97
CA GLU A 12 -3.94 -10.98 11.70
C GLU A 12 -3.79 -10.50 10.24
N ARG A 13 -4.66 -11.02 9.36
CA ARG A 13 -4.78 -10.65 7.96
C ARG A 13 -5.44 -9.29 7.76
N CYS A 14 -6.24 -8.79 8.71
CA CYS A 14 -6.77 -7.42 8.70
C CYS A 14 -5.64 -6.39 8.63
N ASP A 15 -4.56 -6.63 9.39
CA ASP A 15 -3.39 -5.74 9.44
C ASP A 15 -2.63 -5.77 8.10
N VAL A 16 -2.60 -6.91 7.41
CA VAL A 16 -2.03 -7.02 6.06
C VAL A 16 -2.78 -6.14 5.07
N TRP A 17 -4.11 -6.14 5.12
CA TRP A 17 -4.91 -5.27 4.24
C TRP A 17 -4.74 -3.80 4.60
N GLY A 18 -4.71 -3.47 5.89
CA GLY A 18 -4.40 -2.12 6.35
C GLY A 18 -3.04 -1.63 5.87
N ALA A 19 -2.01 -2.48 5.96
CA ALA A 19 -0.68 -2.17 5.43
C ALA A 19 -0.68 -2.04 3.89
N GLY A 20 -1.50 -2.82 3.18
CA GLY A 20 -1.68 -2.72 1.74
C GLY A 20 -2.33 -1.40 1.33
N ALA A 21 -3.32 -0.93 2.10
CA ALA A 21 -3.97 0.35 1.88
C ALA A 21 -2.97 1.50 2.08
N VAL A 22 -2.16 1.45 3.15
CA VAL A 22 -1.08 2.43 3.38
C VAL A 22 -0.06 2.41 2.23
N ALA A 23 0.38 1.24 1.80
CA ALA A 23 1.33 1.11 0.70
C ALA A 23 0.76 1.66 -0.63
N TYR A 24 -0.52 1.39 -0.91
CA TYR A 24 -1.21 1.93 -2.09
C TYR A 24 -1.28 3.46 -2.06
N THR A 25 -1.66 4.04 -0.92
CA THR A 25 -1.69 5.49 -0.75
C THR A 25 -0.30 6.12 -0.90
N LEU A 26 0.74 5.53 -0.30
CA LEU A 26 2.11 6.04 -0.42
C LEU A 26 2.64 5.98 -1.86
N ALA A 27 2.26 4.95 -2.62
CA ALA A 27 2.66 4.79 -4.01
C ALA A 27 1.89 5.72 -4.96
N LEU A 28 0.61 5.99 -4.71
CA LEU A 28 -0.10 7.07 -5.39
C LEU A 28 0.57 8.42 -5.12
N ASP A 29 1.02 8.61 -3.89
CA ASP A 29 1.43 9.91 -3.39
C ASP A 29 2.94 10.11 -3.35
N LYS A 30 3.60 9.81 -4.48
CA LYS A 30 4.95 10.35 -4.77
C LYS A 30 4.96 11.90 -4.77
N HIS A 31 3.81 12.56 -4.63
CA HIS A 31 3.63 14.00 -4.49
C HIS A 31 3.54 14.47 -3.01
N VAL A 32 3.06 13.61 -2.11
CA VAL A 32 3.27 13.49 -0.64
C VAL A 32 4.40 14.33 -0.11
N PHE A 33 5.57 13.86 -0.51
CA PHE A 33 6.85 14.24 0.03
C PHE A 33 7.63 15.17 -0.92
N SER A 34 7.18 15.31 -2.17
CA SER A 34 7.81 16.16 -3.19
C SER A 34 7.34 17.62 -3.11
N ASN A 35 6.20 17.87 -2.47
CA ASN A 35 5.69 19.20 -2.17
C ASN A 35 5.54 19.35 -0.64
N PRO A 36 6.29 20.25 0.03
CA PRO A 36 6.11 20.55 1.45
C PRO A 36 4.69 21.06 1.80
N ARG A 37 3.87 21.36 0.80
CA ARG A 37 2.47 21.76 0.89
C ARG A 37 1.56 20.72 0.24
N GLY A 38 1.71 19.45 0.65
CA GLY A 38 0.97 18.29 0.15
C GLY A 38 -0.51 18.58 -0.10
N LEU A 39 -1.13 17.82 -1.01
CA LEU A 39 -2.51 17.96 -1.48
C LEU A 39 -3.52 18.17 -0.32
N HIS A 40 -3.22 17.60 0.84
CA HIS A 40 -3.98 17.70 2.09
C HIS A 40 -4.02 19.11 2.75
N MET A 41 -3.13 20.04 2.41
CA MET A 41 -3.12 21.40 3.01
C MET A 41 -3.91 22.46 2.21
N LEU A 42 -4.37 22.15 1.00
CA LEU A 42 -5.08 23.10 0.12
C LEU A 42 -6.51 22.68 -0.22
N ALA A 43 -6.90 21.46 0.13
CA ALA A 43 -8.25 20.94 -0.07
C ALA A 43 -9.14 21.30 1.12
N ASP A 44 -10.39 21.67 0.84
CA ASP A 44 -11.43 21.73 1.88
C ASP A 44 -11.56 20.35 2.55
N GLN A 45 -11.98 20.31 3.81
CA GLN A 45 -12.17 19.04 4.54
C GLN A 45 -13.12 18.11 3.80
N GLU A 46 -14.10 18.67 3.07
CA GLU A 46 -15.03 17.92 2.23
C GLU A 46 -14.34 17.25 1.03
N GLU A 47 -13.40 17.95 0.38
CA GLU A 47 -12.65 17.41 -0.77
C GLU A 47 -11.67 16.31 -0.32
N VAL A 48 -11.07 16.45 0.87
CA VAL A 48 -10.26 15.40 1.48
C VAL A 48 -11.10 14.16 1.78
N ALA A 49 -12.24 14.33 2.44
CA ALA A 49 -13.13 13.21 2.78
C ALA A 49 -13.62 12.48 1.52
N LYS A 50 -14.01 13.24 0.49
CA LYS A 50 -14.44 12.67 -0.80
C LYS A 50 -13.33 11.87 -1.47
N TRP A 51 -12.10 12.38 -1.46
CA TRP A 51 -10.95 11.65 -2.00
C TRP A 51 -10.63 10.38 -1.21
N GLU A 52 -10.71 10.42 0.12
CA GLU A 52 -10.56 9.24 0.97
C GLU A 52 -11.63 8.17 0.66
N ASP A 53 -12.90 8.58 0.50
CA ASP A 53 -14.01 7.69 0.13
C ASP A 53 -13.83 7.06 -1.26
N GLU A 54 -13.38 7.85 -2.24
CA GLU A 54 -13.06 7.37 -3.59
C GLU A 54 -11.90 6.36 -3.55
N LEU A 55 -10.85 6.63 -2.78
CA LEU A 55 -9.74 5.70 -2.57
C LEU A 55 -10.20 4.40 -1.91
N PHE A 56 -10.99 4.48 -0.84
CA PHE A 56 -11.53 3.29 -0.19
C PHE A 56 -12.39 2.47 -1.16
N THR A 57 -13.20 3.14 -1.99
CA THR A 57 -14.02 2.48 -3.00
C THR A 57 -13.15 1.71 -4.00
N ILE A 58 -12.06 2.32 -4.48
CA ILE A 58 -11.11 1.68 -5.39
C ILE A 58 -10.43 0.49 -4.71
N MET A 59 -9.95 0.64 -3.47
CA MET A 59 -9.28 -0.45 -2.73
C MET A 59 -10.20 -1.63 -2.40
N LEU A 60 -11.52 -1.42 -2.38
CA LEU A 60 -12.53 -2.45 -2.10
C LEU A 60 -13.02 -3.18 -3.36
N GLN A 61 -12.55 -2.78 -4.55
CA GLN A 61 -12.81 -3.49 -5.80
C GLN A 61 -12.11 -4.86 -5.82
N GLU A 62 -12.60 -5.78 -6.65
CA GLU A 62 -12.02 -7.13 -6.75
C GLU A 62 -10.59 -7.11 -7.27
N GLU A 63 -10.29 -6.19 -8.20
CA GLU A 63 -8.95 -5.95 -8.70
C GLU A 63 -8.68 -4.45 -8.72
N VAL A 64 -7.63 -4.03 -8.02
CA VAL A 64 -7.13 -2.65 -8.08
C VAL A 64 -6.51 -2.41 -9.44
N ASP A 65 -6.98 -1.38 -10.15
CA ASP A 65 -6.46 -1.03 -11.48
C ASP A 65 -5.19 -0.17 -11.38
N PHE A 66 -4.07 -0.73 -11.87
CA PHE A 66 -2.77 -0.06 -11.92
C PHE A 66 -2.47 0.57 -13.30
N LYS A 67 -3.48 0.70 -14.18
CA LYS A 67 -3.35 1.34 -15.50
C LYS A 67 -3.30 2.86 -15.44
N ASP A 68 -3.58 3.46 -14.28
CA ASP A 68 -3.41 4.89 -14.06
C ASP A 68 -1.95 5.33 -14.31
N GLY A 69 -1.78 6.51 -14.91
CA GLY A 69 -0.46 7.09 -15.20
C GLY A 69 0.43 7.24 -13.96
N THR A 70 -0.16 7.39 -12.77
CA THR A 70 0.54 7.48 -11.48
C THR A 70 1.33 6.20 -11.17
N TRP A 71 0.81 5.05 -11.60
CA TRP A 71 1.45 3.75 -11.40
C TRP A 71 2.42 3.39 -12.52
N SER A 72 2.44 4.10 -13.65
CA SER A 72 3.33 3.79 -14.79
C SER A 72 4.81 3.75 -14.42
N MET A 73 5.22 4.56 -13.45
CA MET A 73 6.61 4.71 -12.99
C MET A 73 6.99 3.79 -11.81
N HIS A 74 6.05 2.97 -11.34
CA HIS A 74 6.27 2.06 -10.21
C HIS A 74 6.64 0.66 -10.69
N ASP A 75 7.53 -0.01 -9.95
CA ASP A 75 7.98 -1.35 -10.24
C ASP A 75 6.81 -2.34 -10.29
N ARG A 76 6.93 -3.33 -11.17
CA ARG A 76 5.91 -4.38 -11.31
C ARG A 76 5.74 -5.15 -10.00
N GLU A 77 6.83 -5.38 -9.30
CA GLU A 77 6.92 -6.11 -8.04
C GLU A 77 6.19 -5.37 -6.91
N LEU A 78 6.23 -4.03 -6.91
CA LEU A 78 5.47 -3.20 -5.97
C LEU A 78 3.96 -3.30 -6.23
N LYS A 79 3.54 -3.24 -7.50
CA LYS A 79 2.12 -3.42 -7.87
C LYS A 79 1.61 -4.79 -7.43
N GLN A 80 2.40 -5.83 -7.66
CA GLN A 80 2.09 -7.19 -7.23
C GLN A 80 2.00 -7.31 -5.71
N LEU A 81 2.90 -6.67 -4.97
CA LEU A 81 2.83 -6.62 -3.50
C LEU A 81 1.49 -6.05 -3.03
N VAL A 82 1.12 -4.89 -3.57
CA VAL A 82 -0.11 -4.19 -3.18
C VAL A 82 -1.36 -4.99 -3.56
N GLN A 83 -1.36 -5.67 -4.73
CA GLN A 83 -2.44 -6.59 -5.13
C GLN A 83 -2.62 -7.74 -4.15
N LEU A 84 -1.52 -8.36 -3.69
CA LEU A 84 -1.57 -9.48 -2.74
C LEU A 84 -2.05 -9.06 -1.34
N MET A 85 -1.82 -7.80 -0.96
CA MET A 85 -2.24 -7.26 0.33
C MET A 85 -3.70 -6.79 0.32
N LEU A 86 -4.17 -6.20 -0.78
CA LEU A 86 -5.53 -5.68 -0.94
C LEU A 86 -6.56 -6.73 -1.40
N VAL A 87 -6.37 -8.00 -1.04
CA VAL A 87 -7.35 -9.06 -1.30
C VAL A 87 -8.55 -8.92 -0.36
N LYS A 88 -9.75 -8.79 -0.92
CA LYS A 88 -11.00 -8.61 -0.16
C LYS A 88 -11.38 -9.84 0.67
N ASP A 89 -11.22 -11.03 0.10
CA ASP A 89 -11.46 -12.29 0.81
C ASP A 89 -10.32 -12.57 1.79
N TRP A 90 -10.62 -12.54 3.08
CA TRP A 90 -9.65 -12.76 4.14
C TRP A 90 -9.01 -14.16 4.06
N ASP A 91 -9.75 -15.18 3.59
CA ASP A 91 -9.23 -16.55 3.54
C ASP A 91 -8.20 -16.73 2.41
N GLN A 92 -8.39 -15.98 1.31
CA GLN A 92 -7.45 -15.89 0.20
C GLN A 92 -6.29 -14.92 0.45
N ARG A 93 -6.42 -14.03 1.45
CA ARG A 93 -5.40 -13.04 1.76
C ARG A 93 -4.16 -13.72 2.35
N MET A 94 -3.00 -13.43 1.75
CA MET A 94 -1.73 -14.00 2.17
C MET A 94 -1.34 -13.46 3.56
N ARG A 95 -0.73 -14.31 4.39
CA ARG A 95 -0.21 -13.87 5.70
C ARG A 95 1.06 -13.04 5.52
N ALA A 96 1.33 -12.12 6.45
CA ALA A 96 2.50 -11.25 6.41
C ALA A 96 3.83 -12.01 6.22
N ARG A 97 4.00 -13.14 6.91
CA ARG A 97 5.20 -13.99 6.80
C ARG A 97 5.41 -14.53 5.38
N ASP A 98 4.32 -14.90 4.72
CA ASP A 98 4.37 -15.53 3.40
C ASP A 98 4.69 -14.46 2.35
N ILE A 99 4.12 -13.25 2.51
CA ILE A 99 4.46 -12.06 1.71
C ILE A 99 5.94 -11.72 1.84
N LEU A 100 6.47 -11.63 3.05
CA LEU A 100 7.90 -11.34 3.31
C LEU A 100 8.81 -12.40 2.66
N SER A 101 8.42 -13.67 2.72
CA SER A 101 9.22 -14.77 2.17
C SER A 101 9.22 -14.84 0.64
N GLN A 102 8.18 -14.34 -0.03
CA GLN A 102 7.98 -14.52 -1.48
C GLN A 102 8.18 -13.23 -2.29
N ASN A 103 7.94 -12.07 -1.69
CA ASN A 103 7.92 -10.81 -2.43
C ASN A 103 9.35 -10.30 -2.74
N SER A 104 9.66 -10.20 -4.03
CA SER A 104 10.96 -9.73 -4.51
C SER A 104 11.19 -8.24 -4.29
N TRP A 105 10.15 -7.41 -4.19
CA TRP A 105 10.29 -5.98 -3.90
C TRP A 105 10.80 -5.78 -2.48
N LEU A 106 10.17 -6.41 -1.48
CA LEU A 106 10.60 -6.32 -0.08
C LEU A 106 12.04 -6.84 0.11
N LYS A 107 12.42 -7.91 -0.60
CA LYS A 107 13.79 -8.46 -0.54
C LYS A 107 14.84 -7.54 -1.15
N GLN A 108 14.49 -6.70 -2.13
CA GLN A 108 15.43 -5.73 -2.71
C GLN A 108 15.82 -4.63 -1.71
N PHE A 109 14.94 -4.35 -0.74
CA PHE A 109 15.13 -3.37 0.32
C PHE A 109 15.42 -4.00 1.69
N ASP A 110 15.70 -5.31 1.72
CA ASP A 110 16.17 -5.99 2.93
C ASP A 110 17.66 -5.60 3.14
N ASP A 111 17.89 -4.70 4.10
CA ASP A 111 19.20 -4.13 4.48
C ASP A 111 20.23 -5.17 4.92
N SER A 112 19.88 -6.45 4.99
CA SER A 112 20.82 -7.56 5.16
C SER A 112 21.92 -7.63 4.07
N ASN A 113 21.76 -6.88 2.97
CA ASN A 113 22.79 -6.73 1.92
C ASN A 113 23.09 -5.27 1.55
N ALA A 114 22.62 -4.30 2.34
CA ALA A 114 23.04 -2.91 2.20
C ALA A 114 24.49 -2.82 2.68
N ALA A 115 25.42 -2.76 1.71
CA ALA A 115 26.82 -2.45 1.97
C ALA A 115 26.90 -1.25 2.91
N CYS A 116 27.33 -1.53 4.13
CA CYS A 116 27.49 -0.56 5.21
C CYS A 116 28.36 0.60 4.71
N CYS A 117 27.76 1.77 4.48
CA CYS A 117 28.46 3.01 4.12
C CYS A 117 29.29 3.59 5.29
N CYS A 118 29.59 2.82 6.33
CA CYS A 118 30.50 3.20 7.41
C CYS A 118 31.93 2.71 7.16
N SER A 119 32.48 2.96 5.97
CA SER A 119 33.92 2.94 5.74
C SER A 119 34.38 4.36 5.39
N ILE A 120 34.47 5.20 6.43
CA ILE A 120 35.22 6.45 6.33
C ILE A 120 36.69 6.05 6.39
N SER A 121 37.37 6.08 5.24
CA SER A 121 38.83 6.17 5.15
C SER A 121 39.27 7.62 5.35
#